data_AF-A0A1Y5S7S8-F1
#
_entry.id   AF-A0A1Y5S7S8-F1
#
_cell.length_a   1.000
_cell.length_b   1.000
_cell.length_c   1.000
_cell.angle_alpha   90.00
_cell.angle_beta   90.00
_cell.angle_gamma   90.00
#
_symmetry.space_group_name_H-M   'P 1'
#
loop_
_entity.id
_entity.type
_entity.pdbx_description
1 polymer ?
#
loop_
_entity_poly.entity_id
_entity_poly.type
_entity_poly.pdbx_seq_one_letter_code
_entity_poly.pdbx_strand_id
1 'polypeptide(L)'
;MMGLDDDLKLMIAMAKGEKAMDADAAQAAVQRIKAGTPEIATLFKAPETDPKSEALPTIWDEFDQFTTLAQELEQAAAKAAPTIQDRPTLAQAVANIGGACRACHRRFRK
;
A
#
# COMPACT_ATOMS: atom_id res chain seq x y z
N MET A 1 -1.98 4.05 9.63
CA MET A 1 -1.24 2.87 9.13
C MET A 1 0.24 3.19 9.15
N MET A 2 0.87 3.02 10.32
CA MET A 2 2.27 3.35 10.49
C MET A 2 3.13 2.20 9.93
N GLY A 3 3.90 2.46 8.86
CA GLY A 3 4.87 1.49 8.31
C GLY A 3 4.69 1.15 6.83
N LEU A 4 3.45 1.04 6.34
CA LEU A 4 3.18 0.81 4.91
C LEU A 4 3.64 1.98 4.04
N ASP A 5 3.53 3.20 4.57
CA ASP A 5 3.96 4.42 3.90
C ASP A 5 5.49 4.53 3.84
N ASP A 6 6.20 4.08 4.87
CA ASP A 6 7.67 4.08 4.90
C ASP A 6 8.27 3.06 3.93
N ASP A 7 7.66 1.88 3.81
CA ASP A 7 8.05 0.88 2.80
C ASP A 7 7.85 1.41 1.38
N LEU A 8 6.70 2.05 1.11
CA LEU A 8 6.45 2.68 -0.19
C LEU A 8 7.44 3.82 -0.48
N LYS A 9 7.74 4.68 0.50
CA LYS A 9 8.74 5.76 0.36
C LYS A 9 10.12 5.21 0.02
N LEU A 10 10.55 4.14 0.70
CA LEU A 10 11.82 3.47 0.44
C LEU A 10 11.90 2.99 -1.02
N MET A 11 10.85 2.32 -1.50
CA MET A 11 10.76 1.85 -2.88
C MET A 11 10.82 3.02 -3.89
N ILE A 12 10.11 4.11 -3.62
CA ILE A 12 10.10 5.31 -4.47
C ILE A 12 11.49 5.93 -4.55
N ALA A 13 12.19 6.08 -3.43
CA ALA A 13 13.55 6.65 -3.39
C ALA A 13 14.53 5.82 -4.24
N MET A 14 14.46 4.49 -4.16
CA MET A 14 15.27 3.58 -4.98
C MET A 14 14.89 3.67 -6.47
N ALA A 15 13.60 3.69 -6.80
CA ALA A 15 13.14 3.82 -8.19
C ALA A 15 13.64 5.13 -8.84
N LYS A 16 13.55 6.24 -8.12
CA LYS A 16 14.04 7.56 -8.55
C LYS A 16 15.56 7.66 -8.61
N GLY A 17 16.29 6.75 -7.97
CA GLY A 17 17.75 6.80 -7.84
C GLY A 17 18.25 7.78 -6.78
N GLU A 18 17.35 8.25 -5.90
CA GLU A 18 17.70 9.03 -4.70
C GLU A 18 18.39 8.12 -3.66
N LYS A 19 18.10 6.81 -3.72
CA LYS A 19 18.80 5.75 -3.00
C LYS A 19 19.33 4.72 -4.00
N ALA A 20 20.48 4.10 -3.68
CA ALA A 20 21.01 2.99 -4.47
C ALA A 20 19.99 1.85 -4.56
N MET A 21 19.91 1.22 -5.73
CA MET A 21 19.01 0.08 -5.93
C MET A 21 19.49 -1.12 -5.12
N ASP A 22 18.59 -1.64 -4.29
CA ASP A 22 18.78 -2.84 -3.48
C ASP A 22 17.53 -3.72 -3.67
N ALA A 23 17.69 -4.79 -4.46
CA ALA A 23 16.58 -5.67 -4.81
C ALA A 23 16.03 -6.38 -3.56
N ASP A 24 16.88 -6.88 -2.68
CA ASP A 24 16.46 -7.60 -1.48
C ASP A 24 15.69 -6.67 -0.53
N ALA A 25 16.18 -5.44 -0.33
CA ALA A 25 15.47 -4.44 0.46
C ALA A 25 14.13 -4.05 -0.14
N ALA A 26 14.06 -3.90 -1.47
CA ALA A 26 12.82 -3.59 -2.18
C ALA A 26 11.79 -4.74 -2.09
N GLN A 27 12.23 -5.98 -2.28
CA GLN A 27 11.38 -7.16 -2.13
C GLN A 27 10.87 -7.29 -0.69
N ALA A 28 11.74 -7.07 0.30
CA ALA A 28 11.35 -7.08 1.71
C ALA A 28 10.31 -6.00 2.05
N ALA A 29 10.44 -4.79 1.47
CA ALA A 29 9.46 -3.73 1.62
C ALA A 29 8.09 -4.13 1.04
N VAL A 30 8.06 -4.72 -0.16
CA VAL A 30 6.81 -5.22 -0.75
C VAL A 30 6.18 -6.34 0.06
N GLN A 31 7.00 -7.24 0.64
CA GLN A 31 6.48 -8.31 1.49
C GLN A 31 5.86 -7.77 2.79
N ARG A 32 6.46 -6.74 3.39
CA ARG A 32 5.85 -6.04 4.55
C ARG A 32 4.55 -5.34 4.16
N ILE A 33 4.49 -4.71 2.99
CA ILE A 33 3.25 -4.12 2.47
C ILE A 33 2.16 -5.18 2.34
N LYS A 34 2.47 -6.30 1.69
CA LYS A 34 1.57 -7.44 1.57
C LYS A 34 1.10 -7.93 2.94
N ALA A 35 2.02 -8.13 3.89
CA ALA A 35 1.70 -8.66 5.21
C ALA A 35 0.84 -7.72 6.07
N GLY A 36 0.99 -6.41 5.93
CA GLY A 36 0.18 -5.42 6.65
C GLY A 36 -1.19 -5.13 6.02
N THR A 37 -1.40 -5.53 4.75
CA THR A 37 -2.65 -5.22 4.03
C THR A 37 -3.89 -5.92 4.63
N PRO A 38 -3.84 -7.19 5.07
CA PRO A 38 -4.97 -7.84 5.74
C PRO A 38 -5.45 -7.15 7.02
N GLU A 39 -4.58 -6.40 7.70
CA GLU A 39 -4.93 -5.68 8.93
C GLU A 39 -5.87 -4.50 8.64
N ILE A 40 -5.83 -3.94 7.43
CA ILE A 40 -6.64 -2.78 7.03
C ILE A 40 -8.12 -3.06 7.27
N ALA A 41 -8.67 -4.13 6.71
CA ALA A 41 -10.08 -4.47 6.90
C ALA A 41 -10.44 -4.69 8.37
N THR A 42 -9.52 -5.27 9.16
CA THR A 42 -9.74 -5.55 10.58
C THR A 42 -9.80 -4.27 11.41
N LEU A 43 -8.91 -3.32 11.15
CA LEU A 43 -8.83 -2.04 11.86
C LEU A 43 -10.07 -1.16 11.63
N PHE A 44 -10.74 -1.30 10.49
CA PHE A 44 -11.91 -0.50 10.12
C PHE A 44 -13.25 -1.20 10.33
N LYS A 45 -13.31 -2.34 11.03
CA LYS A 45 -14.58 -3.04 11.34
C LYS A 45 -15.57 -2.18 12.12
N ALA A 46 -15.07 -1.34 13.02
CA ALA A 46 -15.88 -0.38 13.75
C ALA A 46 -15.65 1.04 13.18
N PRO A 47 -16.67 1.91 13.22
CA PRO A 47 -16.51 3.32 12.93
C PRO A 47 -15.40 3.97 13.75
N GLU A 48 -14.47 4.64 13.08
CA GLU A 48 -13.49 5.51 13.73
C GLU A 48 -14.15 6.82 14.10
N THR A 49 -13.93 7.26 15.34
CA THR A 49 -14.59 8.43 15.93
C THR A 49 -13.61 9.52 16.34
N ASP A 50 -12.30 9.25 16.28
CA ASP A 50 -11.28 10.26 16.56
C ASP A 50 -11.41 11.42 15.54
N PRO A 51 -11.61 12.67 16.00
CA PRO A 51 -11.68 13.83 15.11
C PRO A 51 -10.42 14.05 14.27
N LYS A 52 -9.27 13.53 14.70
CA LYS A 52 -8.00 13.56 13.95
C LYS A 52 -7.93 12.50 12.86
N SER A 53 -8.85 11.53 12.85
CA SER A 53 -8.87 10.49 11.82
C SER A 53 -9.05 11.10 10.43
N GLU A 54 -8.25 10.63 9.48
CA GLU A 54 -8.39 10.95 8.07
C GLU A 54 -9.41 10.05 7.35
N ALA A 55 -9.93 9.03 8.04
CA ALA A 55 -10.91 8.09 7.53
C ALA A 55 -12.25 8.78 7.28
N LEU A 56 -12.79 8.62 6.07
CA LEU A 56 -14.11 9.13 5.73
C LEU A 56 -15.21 8.16 6.17
N PRO A 57 -16.39 8.66 6.60
CA PRO A 57 -17.55 7.82 6.93
C PRO A 57 -17.96 6.82 5.85
N THR A 58 -17.71 7.18 4.58
CA THR A 58 -17.97 6.35 3.40
C THR A 58 -17.31 4.97 3.47
N ILE A 59 -16.25 4.78 4.27
CA ILE A 59 -15.67 3.44 4.51
C ILE A 59 -16.72 2.46 5.02
N TRP A 60 -17.58 2.88 5.95
CA TRP A 60 -18.57 2.00 6.57
C TRP A 60 -19.84 1.89 5.73
N ASP A 61 -20.16 2.90 4.93
CA ASP A 61 -21.25 2.83 3.93
C ASP A 61 -20.90 1.89 2.76
N GLU A 62 -19.61 1.77 2.44
CA GLU A 62 -19.11 1.00 1.30
C GLU A 62 -18.03 -0.01 1.69
N PHE A 63 -18.24 -0.71 2.80
CA PHE A 63 -17.23 -1.58 3.39
C PHE A 63 -16.77 -2.71 2.46
N ASP A 64 -17.65 -3.25 1.61
CA ASP A 64 -17.30 -4.26 0.61
C ASP A 64 -16.32 -3.71 -0.44
N GLN A 65 -16.53 -2.47 -0.89
CA GLN A 65 -15.60 -1.83 -1.82
C GLN A 65 -14.27 -1.49 -1.13
N PHE A 66 -14.31 -1.04 0.12
CA PHE A 66 -13.12 -0.76 0.92
C PHE A 66 -12.25 -2.03 1.08
N THR A 67 -12.86 -3.14 1.47
CA THR A 67 -12.17 -4.42 1.64
C THR A 67 -11.68 -5.00 0.32
N THR A 68 -12.43 -4.83 -0.78
CA THR A 68 -11.97 -5.21 -2.12
C THR A 68 -10.71 -4.44 -2.53
N LEU A 69 -10.65 -3.12 -2.33
CA LEU A 69 -9.45 -2.33 -2.66
C LEU A 69 -8.25 -2.71 -1.78
N ALA A 70 -8.48 -3.07 -0.51
CA ALA A 70 -7.42 -3.61 0.34
C ALA A 70 -6.89 -4.95 -0.21
N GLN A 71 -7.77 -5.87 -0.61
CA GLN A 71 -7.35 -7.13 -1.22
C GLN A 71 -6.59 -6.93 -2.55
N GLU A 72 -7.00 -5.96 -3.37
CA GLU A 72 -6.29 -5.62 -4.61
C GLU A 72 -4.87 -5.12 -4.34
N LEU A 73 -4.66 -4.32 -3.29
CA LEU A 73 -3.33 -3.92 -2.84
C LEU A 73 -2.48 -5.13 -2.43
N GLU A 74 -3.05 -6.06 -1.66
CA GLU A 74 -2.36 -7.29 -1.23
C GLU A 74 -1.92 -8.11 -2.45
N GLN A 75 -2.82 -8.30 -3.42
CA GLN A 75 -2.52 -9.03 -4.65
C GLN A 75 -1.48 -8.33 -5.51
N ALA A 76 -1.54 -6.99 -5.61
CA ALA A 76 -0.55 -6.20 -6.34
C ALA A 76 0.85 -6.36 -5.71
N ALA A 77 0.94 -6.30 -4.38
CA ALA A 77 2.18 -6.52 -3.65
C ALA A 77 2.69 -7.96 -3.82
N ALA A 78 1.83 -8.96 -3.70
CA ALA A 78 2.19 -10.37 -3.89
C ALA A 78 2.73 -10.66 -5.29
N LYS A 79 2.14 -10.07 -6.33
CA LYS A 79 2.60 -10.20 -7.72
C LYS A 79 3.92 -9.47 -7.97
N ALA A 80 4.13 -8.32 -7.33
CA ALA A 80 5.31 -7.51 -7.54
C ALA A 80 6.56 -8.10 -6.86
N ALA A 81 6.44 -8.63 -5.65
CA ALA A 81 7.57 -9.07 -4.84
C ALA A 81 8.60 -9.96 -5.58
N PRO A 82 8.23 -11.05 -6.29
CA PRO A 82 9.22 -11.91 -6.94
C PRO A 82 9.83 -11.31 -8.22
N THR A 83 9.30 -10.18 -8.71
CA THR A 83 9.68 -9.61 -10.02
C THR A 83 10.74 -8.51 -9.92
N ILE A 84 10.99 -7.99 -8.73
CA ILE A 84 11.87 -6.83 -8.53
C ILE A 84 13.33 -7.30 -8.57
N GLN A 85 14.06 -6.85 -9.59
CA GLN A 85 15.48 -7.17 -9.80
C GLN A 85 16.34 -5.93 -10.06
N ASP A 86 15.72 -4.87 -10.57
CA ASP A 86 16.38 -3.65 -11.03
C ASP A 86 15.44 -2.44 -10.92
N ARG A 87 15.95 -1.26 -11.30
CA ARG A 87 15.17 -0.02 -11.23
C ARG A 87 13.91 -0.04 -12.10
N PRO A 88 13.92 -0.53 -13.36
CA PRO A 88 12.71 -0.68 -14.17
C PRO A 88 11.63 -1.54 -13.52
N THR A 89 11.98 -2.74 -13.05
CA THR A 89 11.02 -3.65 -12.39
C THR A 89 10.51 -3.07 -11.07
N LEU A 90 11.38 -2.41 -10.31
CA LEU A 90 10.97 -1.66 -9.12
C LEU A 90 10.02 -0.50 -9.45
N ALA A 91 10.29 0.28 -10.49
CA ALA A 91 9.43 1.39 -10.90
C ALA A 91 8.03 0.90 -11.28
N GLN A 92 7.93 -0.25 -11.96
CA GLN A 92 6.65 -0.88 -12.26
C GLN A 92 5.92 -1.34 -10.98
N ALA A 93 6.64 -1.94 -10.04
CA ALA A 93 6.08 -2.33 -8.74
C ALA A 93 5.54 -1.10 -7.96
N VAL A 94 6.32 -0.02 -7.92
CA VAL A 94 5.92 1.27 -7.32
C VAL A 94 4.67 1.83 -7.98
N ALA A 95 4.59 1.81 -9.31
CA ALA A 95 3.43 2.30 -10.04
C ALA A 95 2.16 1.51 -9.69
N ASN A 96 2.26 0.18 -9.66
CA ASN A 96 1.12 -0.70 -9.36
C ASN A 96 0.65 -0.55 -7.91
N ILE A 97 1.58 -0.67 -6.94
CA ILE A 97 1.27 -0.58 -5.51
C ILE A 97 0.81 0.84 -5.15
N GLY A 98 1.53 1.86 -5.62
CA GLY A 98 1.15 3.26 -5.41
C GLY A 98 -0.20 3.60 -6.04
N GLY A 99 -0.52 2.99 -7.18
CA GLY A 99 -1.84 3.07 -7.81
C GLY A 99 -2.96 2.52 -6.93
N ALA A 100 -2.77 1.33 -6.35
CA ALA A 100 -3.72 0.72 -5.42
C ALA A 100 -3.89 1.56 -4.14
N CYS A 101 -2.80 2.04 -3.54
CA CYS A 101 -2.85 2.98 -2.42
C CYS A 101 -3.67 4.23 -2.76
N ARG A 102 -3.44 4.81 -3.94
CA ARG A 102 -4.15 6.02 -4.41
C ARG A 102 -5.63 5.75 -4.66
N ALA A 103 -6.00 4.58 -5.20
CA ALA A 103 -7.39 4.23 -5.47
C ALA A 103 -8.23 4.21 -4.18
N CYS A 104 -7.72 3.55 -3.13
CA CYS A 104 -8.37 3.53 -1.82
C CYS A 104 -8.40 4.93 -1.18
N HIS A 105 -7.24 5.59 -1.09
CA HIS A 105 -7.18 6.90 -0.42
C HIS A 105 -8.02 7.99 -1.10
N ARG A 106 -8.19 7.95 -2.42
CA ARG A 106 -9.06 8.91 -3.13
C ARG A 106 -10.53 8.79 -2.75
N ARG A 107 -10.97 7.60 -2.34
CA ARG A 107 -12.37 7.32 -2.02
C ARG A 107 -12.65 7.45 -0.53
N PHE A 108 -11.68 7.07 0.29
CA PHE A 108 -11.90 6.78 1.70
C PHE A 108 -11.06 7.61 2.67
N ARG A 109 -10.15 8.46 2.17
CA ARG A 109 -9.29 9.32 2.99
C ARG A 109 -9.41 10.79 2.59
N LYS A 110 -9.48 11.68 3.58
CA LYS A 110 -9.50 13.13 3.37
C LYS A 110 -8.11 13.72 3.09
#